data_AF-A0A7C3BPJ3-F1
#
_entry.id   AF-A0A7C3BPJ3-F1
#
_cell.length_a   1.000
_cell.length_b   1.000
_cell.length_c   1.000
_cell.angle_alpha   90.00
_cell.angle_beta   90.00
_cell.angle_gamma   90.00
#
_symmetry.space_group_name_H-M   'P 1'
#
loop_
_entity.id
_entity.type
_entity.pdbx_description
1 polymer ?
#
loop_
_entity_poly.entity_id
_entity_poly.type
_entity_poly.pdbx_seq_one_letter_code
_entity_poly.pdbx_strand_id
1 'polypeptide(L)'
;MPQSPFPGMDPYLEAPDMWPDVHERLITIFAEQLAPNLAPSYVAELNTQIVIDRVFDGPSEEKIMLPDVTVAQAPENFGGVAVAAPPIAPAPLRLFAPMNVPTRLVCAYIRLRETNRLVTVIKLLSPVNKRPGGSGRREYLEKRNAYFDAPAHLVEIDLLRQWPRMPLEGVLPKSDYLAIVCKMHERRACDVWPISVQHPLPVLPIPLLDPDPPVPLDMGQALRTAYQRARYDLRIDYSKPPTPLLAPEDRAWAEGLVAQNISSQ
;
A
#
# COMPACT_ATOMS: atom_id res chain seq x y z
N MET A 1 -9.42 24.26 3.35
CA MET A 1 -9.05 23.01 4.05
C MET A 1 -7.80 22.46 3.36
N PRO A 2 -6.86 21.83 4.07
CA PRO A 2 -5.65 21.32 3.44
C PRO A 2 -6.03 20.25 2.40
N GLN A 3 -5.52 20.39 1.19
CA GLN A 3 -5.80 19.52 0.06
C GLN A 3 -4.50 19.22 -0.66
N SER A 4 -4.33 17.97 -1.08
CA SER A 4 -3.23 17.59 -1.96
C SER A 4 -3.25 18.46 -3.23
N PRO A 5 -2.07 18.92 -3.73
CA PRO A 5 -1.97 19.65 -4.99
C PRO A 5 -2.31 18.78 -6.21
N PHE A 6 -2.37 17.45 -6.05
CA PHE A 6 -2.56 16.51 -7.14
C PHE A 6 -4.05 16.23 -7.39
N PRO A 7 -4.48 16.09 -8.66
CA PRO A 7 -5.87 15.82 -9.00
C PRO A 7 -6.32 14.39 -8.64
N GLY A 8 -5.38 13.45 -8.56
CA GLY A 8 -5.60 12.04 -8.23
C GLY A 8 -4.67 11.59 -7.12
N MET A 9 -3.89 10.54 -7.37
CA MET A 9 -2.89 10.07 -6.41
C MET A 9 -1.81 11.13 -6.19
N ASP A 10 -1.44 11.36 -4.93
CA ASP A 10 -0.31 12.21 -4.57
C ASP A 10 0.96 11.35 -4.53
N PRO A 11 1.91 11.54 -5.46
CA PRO A 11 3.10 10.69 -5.56
C PRO A 11 4.02 10.75 -4.35
N TYR A 12 3.89 11.77 -3.47
CA TYR A 12 4.65 11.87 -2.24
C TYR A 12 4.17 10.90 -1.16
N LEU A 13 2.90 10.47 -1.22
CA LEU A 13 2.32 9.52 -0.27
C LEU A 13 2.85 8.10 -0.44
N GLU A 14 3.53 7.80 -1.55
CA GLU A 14 4.16 6.52 -1.83
C GLU A 14 5.49 6.31 -1.07
N ALA A 15 5.99 7.34 -0.37
CA ALA A 15 7.23 7.27 0.37
C ALA A 15 7.21 6.09 1.37
N PRO A 16 8.28 5.28 1.48
CA PRO A 16 8.28 4.06 2.31
C PRO A 16 7.90 4.28 3.79
N ASP A 17 8.20 5.44 4.34
CA ASP A 17 7.87 5.87 5.71
C ASP A 17 6.44 6.41 5.86
N MET A 18 5.79 6.79 4.76
CA MET A 18 4.41 7.28 4.72
C MET A 18 3.41 6.21 4.33
N TRP A 19 3.76 5.35 3.38
CA TRP A 19 2.84 4.40 2.77
C TRP A 19 2.11 3.48 3.77
N PRO A 20 2.73 2.95 4.84
CA PRO A 20 2.01 2.13 5.82
C PRO A 20 0.79 2.83 6.44
N ASP A 21 0.93 4.10 6.83
CA ASP A 21 -0.16 4.90 7.39
C ASP A 21 -1.20 5.27 6.31
N VAL A 22 -0.75 5.63 5.11
CA VAL A 22 -1.64 5.92 3.96
C VAL A 22 -2.48 4.68 3.61
N HIS A 23 -1.86 3.52 3.56
CA HIS A 23 -2.48 2.24 3.23
C HIS A 23 -3.59 1.88 4.21
N GLU A 24 -3.30 1.92 5.50
CA GLU A 24 -4.27 1.57 6.56
C GLU A 24 -5.44 2.57 6.61
N ARG A 25 -5.16 3.87 6.43
CA ARG A 25 -6.21 4.89 6.37
C ARG A 25 -7.10 4.73 5.16
N LEU A 26 -6.53 4.51 3.97
CA LEU A 26 -7.30 4.35 2.75
C LEU A 26 -8.23 3.14 2.82
N ILE A 27 -7.75 1.98 3.27
CA ILE A 27 -8.62 0.79 3.35
C ILE A 27 -9.74 0.95 4.39
N THR A 28 -9.46 1.67 5.49
CA THR A 28 -10.47 2.03 6.48
C THR A 28 -11.52 2.96 5.88
N ILE A 29 -11.10 4.01 5.18
CA ILE A 29 -12.00 4.97 4.54
C ILE A 29 -12.80 4.31 3.41
N PHE A 30 -12.24 3.34 2.68
CA PHE A 30 -12.98 2.54 1.71
C PHE A 30 -14.13 1.79 2.39
N ALA A 31 -13.86 1.11 3.51
CA ALA A 31 -14.91 0.42 4.27
C ALA A 31 -15.98 1.41 4.79
N GLU A 32 -15.57 2.59 5.28
CA GLU A 32 -16.49 3.66 5.72
C GLU A 32 -17.37 4.19 4.60
N GLN A 33 -16.81 4.43 3.40
CA GLN A 33 -17.59 4.89 2.23
C GLN A 33 -18.62 3.85 1.76
N LEU A 34 -18.25 2.56 1.84
CA LEU A 34 -19.09 1.47 1.36
C LEU A 34 -20.23 1.14 2.34
N ALA A 35 -19.98 1.21 3.64
CA ALA A 35 -20.92 0.75 4.67
C ALA A 35 -22.36 1.31 4.53
N PRO A 36 -22.60 2.61 4.28
CA PRO A 36 -23.96 3.15 4.11
C PRO A 36 -24.70 2.55 2.92
N ASN A 37 -23.99 2.20 1.84
CA ASN A 37 -24.56 1.65 0.61
C ASN A 37 -24.70 0.12 0.66
N LEU A 38 -24.04 -0.53 1.61
CA LEU A 38 -24.10 -1.98 1.85
C LEU A 38 -25.24 -2.37 2.78
N ALA A 39 -25.72 -1.43 3.60
CA ALA A 39 -26.79 -1.67 4.56
C ALA A 39 -28.15 -1.93 3.87
N PRO A 40 -29.00 -2.82 4.41
CA PRO A 40 -28.80 -3.64 5.61
C PRO A 40 -28.20 -5.03 5.33
N SER A 41 -28.02 -5.40 4.06
CA SER A 41 -27.76 -6.79 3.64
C SER A 41 -26.30 -7.19 3.77
N TYR A 42 -25.37 -6.24 3.64
CA TYR A 42 -23.94 -6.50 3.64
C TYR A 42 -23.21 -5.70 4.71
N VAL A 43 -22.03 -6.18 5.09
CA VAL A 43 -21.12 -5.51 6.03
C VAL A 43 -19.74 -5.43 5.39
N ALA A 44 -19.10 -4.26 5.48
CA ALA A 44 -17.67 -4.10 5.18
C ALA A 44 -16.86 -4.33 6.46
N GLU A 45 -16.09 -5.41 6.50
CA GLU A 45 -15.24 -5.83 7.60
C GLU A 45 -13.77 -5.55 7.28
N LEU A 46 -13.03 -4.94 8.21
CA LEU A 46 -11.58 -4.84 8.10
C LEU A 46 -10.92 -6.13 8.59
N ASN A 47 -10.17 -6.79 7.73
CA ASN A 47 -9.43 -8.00 8.04
C ASN A 47 -7.93 -7.72 8.06
N THR A 48 -7.26 -8.04 9.16
CA THR A 48 -5.80 -7.93 9.32
C THR A 48 -5.11 -9.24 8.94
N GLN A 49 -3.99 -9.15 8.23
CA GLN A 49 -3.11 -10.28 7.91
C GLN A 49 -1.66 -9.92 8.26
N ILE A 50 -0.90 -10.86 8.80
CA ILE A 50 0.55 -10.72 8.97
C ILE A 50 1.22 -11.43 7.79
N VAL A 51 2.11 -10.71 7.10
CA VAL A 51 2.93 -11.25 6.02
C VAL A 51 4.39 -11.13 6.45
N ILE A 52 5.13 -12.23 6.40
CA ILE A 52 6.55 -12.23 6.76
C ILE A 52 7.35 -12.05 5.47
N ASP A 53 7.97 -10.88 5.31
CA ASP A 53 8.84 -10.62 4.17
C ASP A 53 10.30 -10.82 4.54
N ARG A 54 11.02 -11.60 3.72
CA ARG A 54 12.48 -11.71 3.81
C ARG A 54 13.10 -10.58 3.03
N VAL A 55 13.62 -9.59 3.74
CA VAL A 55 14.22 -8.42 3.12
C VAL A 55 15.75 -8.56 3.11
N PHE A 56 16.34 -8.32 1.94
CA PHE A 56 17.77 -8.15 1.75
C PHE A 56 18.05 -6.66 1.51
N ASP A 57 17.95 -5.87 2.57
CA ASP A 57 18.40 -4.49 2.51
C ASP A 57 19.92 -4.50 2.66
N GLY A 58 20.64 -4.22 1.57
CA GLY A 58 22.03 -3.80 1.69
C GLY A 58 22.14 -2.53 2.55
N PRO A 59 23.35 -2.03 2.86
CA PRO A 59 23.53 -0.89 3.75
C PRO A 59 22.92 0.45 3.26
N SER A 60 22.23 0.48 2.12
CA SER A 60 21.80 1.68 1.41
C SER A 60 20.30 1.82 1.14
N GLU A 61 19.44 0.99 1.73
CA GLU A 61 18.02 1.36 1.87
C GLU A 61 17.79 1.76 3.33
N GLU A 62 17.32 3.00 3.53
CA GLU A 62 17.07 3.59 4.84
C GLU A 62 16.32 2.58 5.72
N LYS A 63 17.00 2.10 6.77
CA LYS A 63 16.45 1.16 7.73
C LYS A 63 15.14 1.71 8.28
N ILE A 64 14.03 1.17 7.81
CA ILE A 64 12.76 1.23 8.53
C ILE A 64 12.90 0.25 9.71
N MET A 65 13.66 0.66 10.72
CA MET A 65 13.48 0.12 12.05
C MET A 65 12.25 0.83 12.62
N LEU A 66 11.11 0.14 12.61
CA LEU A 66 9.99 0.43 13.51
C LEU A 66 10.21 -0.43 14.77
N PRO A 67 10.97 0.01 15.78
CA PRO A 67 10.97 -0.67 17.06
C PRO A 67 9.64 -0.39 17.76
N ASP A 68 8.89 -1.44 18.10
CA ASP A 68 7.69 -1.27 18.93
C ASP A 68 8.04 -0.78 20.36
N VAL A 69 9.28 -0.96 20.82
CA VAL A 69 9.83 -0.41 22.07
C VAL A 69 11.34 -0.22 21.95
N THR A 70 11.88 0.92 22.39
CA THR A 70 13.33 1.12 22.60
C THR A 70 13.63 1.16 24.10
N VAL A 71 14.44 0.23 24.62
CA VAL A 71 15.02 0.32 25.98
C VAL A 71 16.48 0.75 25.83
N ALA A 72 16.78 1.99 26.22
CA ALA A 72 18.16 2.46 26.32
C ALA A 72 18.73 2.02 27.68
N GLN A 73 19.61 1.01 27.69
CA GLN A 73 20.45 0.75 28.87
C GLN A 73 21.68 1.64 28.82
N ALA A 74 21.87 2.44 29.87
CA ALA A 74 23.11 3.15 30.12
C ALA A 74 24.20 2.13 30.52
N PRO A 75 25.45 2.27 30.04
CA PRO A 75 26.52 1.37 30.42
C PRO A 75 26.89 1.58 31.90
N GLU A 76 26.76 0.52 32.71
CA GLU A 76 27.33 0.47 34.06
C GLU A 76 28.84 0.26 33.96
N ASN A 77 29.59 1.19 34.55
CA ASN A 77 31.05 1.09 34.68
C ASN A 77 31.41 0.07 35.77
N PHE A 78 31.77 -1.15 35.38
CA PHE A 78 32.48 -2.08 36.25
C PHE A 78 33.99 -1.94 36.07
N GLY A 79 34.67 -1.46 37.10
CA GLY A 79 36.14 -1.46 37.20
C GLY A 79 36.66 -2.86 37.51
N GLY A 80 37.31 -3.49 36.54
CA GLY A 80 37.93 -4.81 36.67
C GLY A 80 39.36 -4.84 36.13
N VAL A 81 40.24 -5.55 36.82
CA VAL A 81 41.66 -5.74 36.50
C VAL A 81 41.82 -6.44 35.13
N ALA A 82 42.68 -5.89 34.26
CA ALA A 82 42.90 -6.39 32.91
C ALA A 82 43.79 -7.65 32.89
N VAL A 83 43.20 -8.79 32.52
CA VAL A 83 43.93 -10.00 32.12
C VAL A 83 44.23 -9.89 30.63
N ALA A 84 45.47 -10.19 30.21
CA ALA A 84 45.87 -10.15 28.79
C ALA A 84 45.03 -11.16 27.99
N ALA A 85 44.06 -10.65 27.23
CA ALA A 85 43.22 -11.46 26.37
C ALA A 85 43.99 -11.87 25.10
N PRO A 86 43.74 -13.08 24.56
CA PRO A 86 44.33 -13.50 23.29
C PRO A 86 43.92 -12.53 22.16
N PRO A 87 44.79 -12.33 21.15
CA PRO A 87 44.50 -11.43 20.03
C PRO A 87 43.27 -11.93 19.26
N ILE A 88 42.21 -11.12 19.24
CA ILE A 88 41.00 -11.40 18.47
C ILE A 88 41.28 -11.00 17.02
N ALA A 89 41.19 -11.97 16.10
CA ALA A 89 41.32 -11.70 14.68
C ALA A 89 40.15 -10.81 14.19
N PRO A 90 40.41 -9.72 13.44
CA PRO A 90 39.34 -8.92 12.87
C PRO A 90 38.58 -9.71 11.81
N ALA A 91 37.27 -9.51 11.73
CA ALA A 91 36.46 -10.15 10.70
C ALA A 91 36.89 -9.66 9.30
N PRO A 92 37.24 -10.56 8.35
CA PRO A 92 37.74 -10.17 7.03
C PRO A 92 36.64 -9.63 6.11
N LEU A 93 35.36 -9.87 6.44
CA LEU A 93 34.21 -9.46 5.65
C LEU A 93 33.03 -9.11 6.55
N ARG A 94 32.28 -8.07 6.17
CA ARG A 94 31.01 -7.71 6.80
C ARG A 94 29.88 -7.96 5.81
N LEU A 95 29.06 -8.96 6.10
CA LEU A 95 27.86 -9.29 5.33
C LEU A 95 26.62 -8.97 6.15
N PHE A 96 25.51 -8.72 5.46
CA PHE A 96 24.20 -8.52 6.07
C PHE A 96 23.42 -9.83 5.98
N ALA A 97 22.94 -10.31 7.13
CA ALA A 97 22.05 -11.46 7.17
C ALA A 97 20.63 -11.01 6.76
N PRO A 98 19.89 -11.84 6.00
CA PRO A 98 18.49 -11.55 5.71
C PRO A 98 17.67 -11.49 7.00
N MET A 99 16.77 -10.52 7.08
CA MET A 99 15.84 -10.37 8.20
C MET A 99 14.42 -10.70 7.76
N ASN A 100 13.68 -11.38 8.64
CA ASN A 100 12.25 -11.55 8.50
C ASN A 100 11.56 -10.32 9.12
N VAL A 101 10.84 -9.55 8.32
CA VAL A 101 10.07 -8.39 8.79
C VAL A 101 8.59 -8.77 8.78
N PRO A 102 7.96 -8.98 9.95
CA PRO A 102 6.53 -9.19 10.02
C PRO A 102 5.82 -7.87 9.67
N THR A 103 5.05 -7.87 8.60
CA THR A 103 4.30 -6.69 8.14
C THR A 103 2.81 -6.95 8.31
N ARG A 104 2.15 -6.08 9.06
CA ARG A 104 0.70 -6.07 9.21
C ARG A 104 0.07 -5.41 7.99
N LEU A 105 -0.83 -6.12 7.30
CA LEU A 105 -1.58 -5.61 6.16
C LEU A 105 -3.08 -5.71 6.43
N VAL A 106 -3.80 -4.63 6.17
CA VAL A 106 -5.26 -4.58 6.30
C VAL A 106 -5.91 -4.71 4.91
N CYS A 107 -7.00 -5.46 4.83
CA CYS A 107 -7.87 -5.53 3.64
C CYS A 107 -9.33 -5.39 4.06
N ALA A 108 -10.21 -5.00 3.14
CA ALA A 108 -11.64 -4.89 3.41
C ALA A 108 -12.38 -6.06 2.77
N TYR A 109 -13.19 -6.75 3.56
CA TYR A 109 -14.03 -7.87 3.15
C TYR A 109 -15.49 -7.45 3.21
N ILE A 110 -16.20 -7.53 2.08
CA ILE A 110 -17.64 -7.38 2.05
C ILE A 110 -18.25 -8.74 2.28
N ARG A 111 -19.09 -8.85 3.31
CA ARG A 111 -19.79 -10.08 3.67
C ARG A 111 -21.29 -9.91 3.64
N LEU A 112 -21.99 -10.95 3.24
CA LEU A 112 -23.44 -11.04 3.40
C LEU A 112 -23.76 -11.22 4.88
N ARG A 113 -24.55 -10.30 5.46
CA ARG A 113 -24.82 -10.24 6.90
C ARG A 113 -25.44 -11.52 7.45
N GLU A 114 -26.37 -12.12 6.71
CA GLU A 114 -27.17 -13.26 7.19
C GLU A 114 -26.36 -14.55 7.31
N THR A 115 -25.40 -14.77 6.40
CA THR A 115 -24.66 -16.03 6.28
C THR A 115 -23.17 -15.88 6.59
N ASN A 116 -22.71 -14.65 6.81
CA ASN A 116 -21.30 -14.28 6.90
C ASN A 116 -20.47 -14.67 5.66
N ARG A 117 -21.12 -14.97 4.53
CA ARG A 117 -20.47 -15.34 3.28
C ARG A 117 -19.60 -14.19 2.78
N LEU A 118 -18.34 -14.48 2.43
CA LEU A 118 -17.47 -13.53 1.75
C LEU A 118 -17.97 -13.30 0.31
N VAL A 119 -18.19 -12.04 -0.03
CA VAL A 119 -18.74 -11.62 -1.33
C VAL A 119 -17.67 -10.93 -2.15
N THR A 120 -16.98 -9.93 -1.57
CA THR A 120 -15.95 -9.15 -2.29
C THR A 120 -14.76 -8.90 -1.39
N VAL A 121 -13.57 -9.14 -1.91
CA VAL A 121 -12.30 -8.78 -1.27
C VAL A 121 -11.76 -7.53 -1.93
N ILE A 122 -11.50 -6.48 -1.15
CA ILE A 122 -10.82 -5.27 -1.60
C ILE A 122 -9.41 -5.26 -1.03
N LYS A 123 -8.42 -5.26 -1.93
CA LYS A 123 -7.00 -5.28 -1.60
C LYS A 123 -6.30 -4.06 -2.18
N LEU A 124 -5.85 -3.16 -1.30
CA LEU A 124 -4.84 -2.16 -1.64
C LEU A 124 -3.46 -2.83 -1.54
N LEU A 125 -2.65 -2.77 -2.59
CA LEU A 125 -1.32 -3.39 -2.59
C LEU A 125 -0.36 -2.64 -1.68
N SER A 126 0.57 -3.39 -1.07
CA SER A 126 1.68 -2.85 -0.31
C SER A 126 3.03 -3.24 -0.94
N PRO A 127 4.16 -2.60 -0.53
CA PRO A 127 5.50 -2.98 -0.99
C PRO A 127 5.78 -4.47 -0.84
N VAL A 128 5.36 -5.07 0.27
CA VAL A 128 5.53 -6.51 0.55
C VAL A 128 4.79 -7.38 -0.48
N ASN A 129 3.70 -6.91 -1.07
CA ASN A 129 3.00 -7.64 -2.13
C ASN A 129 3.73 -7.53 -3.48
N LYS A 130 4.51 -6.47 -3.72
CA LYS A 130 5.10 -6.19 -5.03
C LYS A 130 6.59 -6.47 -5.14
N ARG A 131 7.35 -6.42 -4.05
CA ARG A 131 8.82 -6.55 -4.06
C ARG A 131 9.27 -7.88 -4.70
N PRO A 132 10.08 -7.85 -5.78
CA PRO A 132 10.64 -9.05 -6.40
C PRO A 132 11.54 -9.82 -5.42
N GLY A 133 11.52 -11.15 -5.49
CA GLY A 133 12.34 -12.01 -4.64
C GLY A 133 11.90 -12.11 -3.18
N GLY A 134 11.00 -11.23 -2.71
CA GLY A 134 10.40 -11.29 -1.38
C GLY A 134 9.41 -12.44 -1.23
N SER A 135 9.36 -13.05 -0.05
CA SER A 135 8.37 -14.09 0.27
C SER A 135 6.94 -13.54 0.20
N GLY A 136 6.74 -12.26 0.54
CA GLY A 136 5.43 -11.64 0.55
C GLY A 136 4.77 -11.55 -0.84
N ARG A 137 5.55 -11.32 -1.91
CA ARG A 137 5.02 -11.32 -3.27
C ARG A 137 4.54 -12.70 -3.69
N ARG A 138 5.31 -13.75 -3.37
CA ARG A 138 4.92 -15.14 -3.68
C ARG A 138 3.65 -15.54 -2.95
N GLU A 139 3.60 -15.31 -1.63
CA GLU A 139 2.41 -15.58 -0.81
C GLU A 139 1.19 -14.81 -1.33
N TYR A 140 1.39 -13.57 -1.77
CA TYR A 140 0.30 -12.78 -2.35
C TYR A 140 -0.19 -13.35 -3.68
N LEU A 141 0.70 -13.76 -4.58
CA LEU A 141 0.32 -14.37 -5.86
C LEU A 141 -0.45 -15.69 -5.67
N GLU A 142 -0.05 -16.51 -4.69
CA GLU A 142 -0.77 -17.73 -4.32
C GLU A 142 -2.20 -17.40 -3.83
N LYS A 143 -2.34 -16.43 -2.92
CA LYS A 143 -3.66 -15.96 -2.45
C LYS A 143 -4.50 -15.34 -3.57
N ARG A 144 -3.88 -14.56 -4.46
CA ARG A 144 -4.53 -13.92 -5.60
C ARG A 144 -5.13 -14.95 -6.54
N ASN A 145 -4.39 -16.02 -6.84
CA ASN A 145 -4.91 -17.14 -7.63
C ASN A 145 -6.05 -17.87 -6.91
N ALA A 146 -5.92 -18.08 -5.60
CA ALA A 146 -7.00 -18.69 -4.81
C ALA A 146 -8.30 -17.85 -4.82
N TYR A 147 -8.20 -16.51 -4.87
CA TYR A 147 -9.38 -15.66 -5.02
C TYR A 147 -10.06 -15.81 -6.38
N PHE A 148 -9.31 -16.05 -7.46
CA PHE A 148 -9.90 -16.29 -8.78
C PHE A 148 -10.69 -17.61 -8.86
N ASP A 149 -10.34 -18.59 -8.02
CA ASP A 149 -11.04 -19.87 -7.92
C ASP A 149 -12.14 -19.87 -6.83
N ALA A 150 -12.16 -18.86 -5.97
CA ALA A 150 -13.11 -18.74 -4.87
C ALA A 150 -14.46 -18.15 -5.33
N PRO A 151 -15.59 -18.46 -4.64
CA PRO A 151 -16.90 -17.87 -4.93
C PRO A 151 -17.04 -16.45 -4.36
N ALA A 152 -16.03 -15.60 -4.59
CA ALA A 152 -15.94 -14.21 -4.16
C ALA A 152 -15.29 -13.34 -5.25
N HIS A 153 -15.70 -12.08 -5.32
CA HIS A 153 -15.10 -11.08 -6.22
C HIS A 153 -13.77 -10.56 -5.65
N LEU A 154 -12.83 -10.18 -6.52
CA LEU A 154 -11.57 -9.55 -6.14
C LEU A 154 -11.50 -8.14 -6.73
N VAL A 155 -11.28 -7.14 -5.88
CA VAL A 155 -10.91 -5.78 -6.25
C VAL A 155 -9.48 -5.54 -5.78
N GLU A 156 -8.55 -5.39 -6.71
CA GLU A 156 -7.12 -5.15 -6.42
C GLU A 156 -6.75 -3.74 -6.91
N ILE A 157 -6.22 -2.93 -6.00
CA ILE A 157 -5.86 -1.53 -6.22
C ILE A 157 -4.35 -1.38 -5.99
N ASP A 158 -3.63 -0.96 -7.02
CA ASP A 158 -2.19 -0.73 -7.03
C ASP A 158 -1.90 0.76 -7.24
N LEU A 159 -1.63 1.45 -6.13
CA LEU A 159 -1.22 2.87 -6.13
C LEU A 159 0.29 3.04 -5.90
N LEU A 160 1.09 2.01 -6.21
CA LEU A 160 2.54 2.04 -6.06
C LEU A 160 3.23 2.00 -7.43
N ARG A 161 4.01 3.02 -7.78
CA ARG A 161 4.78 3.06 -9.03
C ARG A 161 6.00 2.13 -8.99
N GLN A 162 6.53 1.87 -7.80
CA GLN A 162 7.70 1.01 -7.63
C GLN A 162 7.31 -0.47 -7.77
N TRP A 163 8.29 -1.27 -8.21
CA TRP A 163 8.24 -2.72 -8.44
C TRP A 163 7.30 -3.17 -9.58
N PRO A 164 7.54 -4.38 -10.14
CA PRO A 164 6.69 -4.92 -11.21
C PRO A 164 5.24 -5.08 -10.78
N ARG A 165 4.31 -4.82 -11.70
CA ARG A 165 2.87 -5.06 -11.53
C ARG A 165 2.55 -6.52 -11.22
N MET A 166 1.35 -6.76 -10.70
CA MET A 166 0.81 -8.12 -10.64
C MET A 166 0.59 -8.66 -12.05
N PRO A 167 0.82 -9.97 -12.28
CA PRO A 167 0.63 -10.56 -13.60
C PRO A 167 -0.81 -10.43 -14.10
N LEU A 168 -0.93 -9.94 -15.34
CA LEU A 168 -2.15 -9.89 -16.13
C LEU A 168 -1.80 -10.32 -17.56
N GLU A 169 -2.69 -11.08 -18.20
CA GLU A 169 -2.54 -11.46 -19.61
C GLU A 169 -3.11 -10.35 -20.49
N GLY A 170 -2.35 -9.90 -21.49
CA GLY A 170 -2.74 -8.84 -22.41
C GLY A 170 -1.81 -7.63 -22.41
N VAL A 171 -2.13 -6.65 -23.26
CA VAL A 171 -1.36 -5.41 -23.38
C VAL A 171 -2.04 -4.31 -22.57
N LEU A 172 -1.39 -3.84 -21.52
CA LEU A 172 -1.84 -2.66 -20.77
C LEU A 172 -1.27 -1.39 -21.40
N PRO A 173 -2.07 -0.32 -21.54
CA PRO A 173 -1.53 0.98 -21.91
C PRO A 173 -0.58 1.49 -20.81
N LYS A 174 0.31 2.41 -21.19
CA LYS A 174 1.19 3.09 -20.23
C LYS A 174 0.32 3.74 -19.14
N SER A 175 0.62 3.39 -17.90
CA SER A 175 -0.06 3.85 -16.70
C SER A 175 0.93 3.84 -15.54
N ASP A 176 0.61 4.56 -14.48
CA ASP A 176 1.41 4.64 -13.25
C ASP A 176 0.80 3.71 -12.19
N TYR A 177 -0.52 3.77 -12.05
CA TYR A 177 -1.33 3.01 -11.11
C TYR A 177 -2.32 2.11 -11.85
N LEU A 178 -2.90 1.15 -11.14
CA LEU A 178 -3.84 0.20 -11.72
C LEU A 178 -4.91 -0.17 -10.69
N ALA A 179 -6.16 -0.20 -11.09
CA ALA A 179 -7.21 -0.90 -10.34
C ALA A 179 -7.82 -2.00 -11.21
N ILE A 180 -8.16 -3.12 -10.60
CA ILE A 180 -8.85 -4.22 -11.28
C ILE A 180 -10.05 -4.70 -10.46
N VAL A 181 -11.10 -5.10 -11.15
CA VAL A 181 -12.28 -5.76 -10.58
C VAL A 181 -12.47 -7.07 -11.32
N CYS A 182 -12.29 -8.19 -10.62
CA CYS A 182 -12.48 -9.52 -11.16
C CYS A 182 -13.74 -10.11 -10.53
N LYS A 183 -14.78 -10.33 -11.34
CA LYS A 183 -16.07 -10.84 -10.87
C LYS A 183 -16.04 -12.36 -10.76
N MET A 184 -16.65 -12.92 -9.70
CA MET A 184 -16.64 -14.36 -9.43
C MET A 184 -17.25 -15.21 -10.57
N HIS A 185 -18.14 -14.64 -11.40
CA HIS A 185 -18.79 -15.33 -12.51
C HIS A 185 -18.07 -15.17 -13.86
N GLU A 186 -17.07 -14.29 -13.96
CA GLU A 186 -16.35 -13.99 -15.22
C GLU A 186 -14.96 -14.66 -15.26
N ARG A 187 -14.77 -15.77 -14.51
CA ARG A 187 -13.53 -16.57 -14.34
C ARG A 187 -12.34 -16.13 -15.20
N ARG A 188 -11.38 -15.45 -14.57
CA ARG A 188 -10.11 -14.90 -15.13
C ARG A 188 -10.24 -13.65 -16.01
N ALA A 189 -11.43 -13.18 -16.33
CA ALA A 189 -11.62 -11.83 -16.87
C ALA A 189 -11.69 -10.82 -15.72
N CYS A 190 -11.08 -9.65 -15.94
CA CYS A 190 -11.11 -8.54 -15.00
C CYS A 190 -11.36 -7.25 -15.78
N ASP A 191 -12.21 -6.39 -15.23
CA ASP A 191 -12.31 -5.00 -15.64
C ASP A 191 -11.07 -4.27 -15.09
N VAL A 192 -10.41 -3.46 -15.93
CA VAL A 192 -9.11 -2.85 -15.60
C VAL A 192 -9.16 -1.34 -15.83
N TRP A 193 -8.72 -0.58 -14.82
CA TRP A 193 -8.56 0.87 -14.86
C TRP A 193 -7.06 1.21 -14.81
N PRO A 194 -6.39 1.41 -15.96
CA PRO A 194 -5.07 2.01 -16.01
C PRO A 194 -5.18 3.49 -15.64
N ILE A 195 -4.37 3.93 -14.68
CA ILE A 195 -4.46 5.28 -14.12
C ILE A 195 -3.08 5.95 -14.26
N SER A 196 -3.05 7.14 -14.85
CA SER A 196 -1.84 7.97 -14.83
C SER A 196 -1.85 8.86 -13.60
N VAL A 197 -0.65 9.19 -13.09
CA VAL A 197 -0.45 10.15 -12.00
C VAL A 197 -1.07 11.52 -12.29
N GLN A 198 -1.21 11.89 -13.56
CA GLN A 198 -1.80 13.16 -13.96
C GLN A 198 -3.33 13.21 -13.91
N HIS A 199 -3.99 12.06 -13.79
CA HIS A 199 -5.44 11.96 -13.84
C HIS A 199 -6.07 11.76 -12.45
N PRO A 200 -7.32 12.20 -12.25
CA PRO A 200 -8.09 11.86 -11.06
C PRO A 200 -8.22 10.34 -10.85
N LEU A 201 -8.26 9.91 -9.59
CA LEU A 201 -8.57 8.52 -9.25
C LEU A 201 -10.05 8.21 -9.59
N PRO A 202 -10.34 7.05 -10.23
CA PRO A 202 -11.70 6.71 -10.63
C PRO A 202 -12.60 6.32 -9.45
N VAL A 203 -13.92 6.32 -9.71
CA VAL A 203 -14.90 5.67 -8.85
C VAL A 203 -15.04 4.21 -9.33
N LEU A 204 -14.73 3.25 -8.46
CA LEU A 204 -14.79 1.83 -8.82
C LEU A 204 -16.17 1.23 -8.51
N PRO A 205 -16.73 0.39 -9.39
CA PRO A 205 -17.93 -0.38 -9.10
C PRO A 205 -17.56 -1.60 -8.24
N ILE A 206 -17.95 -1.61 -6.98
CA ILE A 206 -17.70 -2.73 -6.07
C ILE A 206 -18.83 -3.75 -6.22
N PRO A 207 -18.56 -4.94 -6.79
CA PRO A 207 -19.60 -5.91 -7.08
C PRO A 207 -20.18 -6.53 -5.81
N LEU A 208 -21.45 -6.92 -5.87
CA LEU A 208 -22.18 -7.66 -4.83
C LEU A 208 -22.70 -9.00 -5.40
N LEU A 209 -23.60 -9.68 -4.68
CA LEU A 209 -24.26 -10.87 -5.24
C LEU A 209 -25.42 -10.42 -6.13
N ASP A 210 -25.64 -11.10 -7.24
CA ASP A 210 -26.84 -10.86 -8.05
C ASP A 210 -28.11 -11.12 -7.21
N PRO A 211 -29.16 -10.28 -7.33
CA PRO A 211 -29.36 -9.21 -8.31
C PRO A 211 -28.90 -7.80 -7.84
N ASP A 212 -28.16 -7.69 -6.74
CA ASP A 212 -27.82 -6.39 -6.15
C ASP A 212 -26.81 -5.62 -7.02
N PRO A 213 -27.05 -4.33 -7.31
CA PRO A 213 -26.16 -3.55 -8.16
C PRO A 213 -24.82 -3.26 -7.47
N PRO A 214 -23.74 -3.03 -8.23
CA PRO A 214 -22.47 -2.61 -7.67
C PRO A 214 -22.57 -1.29 -6.89
N VAL A 215 -21.81 -1.19 -5.80
CA VAL A 215 -21.73 0.01 -4.96
C VAL A 215 -20.54 0.88 -5.39
N PRO A 216 -20.68 2.21 -5.47
CA PRO A 216 -19.56 3.08 -5.85
C PRO A 216 -18.53 3.21 -4.71
N LEU A 217 -17.24 3.06 -5.06
CA LEU A 217 -16.10 3.42 -4.21
C LEU A 217 -15.35 4.60 -4.84
N ASP A 218 -15.45 5.79 -4.26
CA ASP A 218 -14.76 6.99 -4.75
C ASP A 218 -13.35 7.07 -4.16
N MET A 219 -12.37 6.54 -4.91
CA MET A 219 -10.98 6.50 -4.49
C MET A 219 -10.37 7.90 -4.36
N GLY A 220 -10.78 8.86 -5.18
CA GLY A 220 -10.32 10.24 -5.09
C GLY A 220 -10.80 10.93 -3.82
N GLN A 221 -12.08 10.76 -3.47
CA GLN A 221 -12.64 11.27 -2.21
C GLN A 221 -11.96 10.60 -1.02
N ALA A 222 -11.69 9.30 -1.09
CA ALA A 222 -11.04 8.57 -0.01
C ALA A 222 -9.64 9.11 0.26
N LEU A 223 -8.85 9.36 -0.79
CA LEU A 223 -7.52 9.94 -0.68
C LEU A 223 -7.57 11.36 -0.11
N ARG A 224 -8.47 12.22 -0.60
CA ARG A 224 -8.65 13.58 -0.05
C ARG A 224 -9.02 13.54 1.44
N THR A 225 -9.90 12.61 1.82
CA THR A 225 -10.29 12.40 3.22
C THR A 225 -9.10 11.93 4.07
N ALA A 226 -8.32 10.97 3.57
CA ALA A 226 -7.12 10.48 4.26
C ALA A 226 -6.11 11.61 4.45
N TYR A 227 -5.85 12.38 3.39
CA TYR A 227 -4.94 13.51 3.39
C TYR A 227 -5.31 14.56 4.42
N GLN A 228 -6.58 14.97 4.42
CA GLN A 228 -7.08 15.97 5.34
C GLN A 228 -7.03 15.47 6.79
N ARG A 229 -7.49 14.24 7.06
CA ARG A 229 -7.54 13.66 8.42
C ARG A 229 -6.16 13.44 9.00
N ALA A 230 -5.17 13.07 8.18
CA ALA A 230 -3.80 12.81 8.61
C ALA A 230 -2.91 14.06 8.62
N ARG A 231 -3.37 15.18 8.06
CA ARG A 231 -2.59 16.41 7.86
C ARG A 231 -1.26 16.13 7.16
N TYR A 232 -1.32 15.42 6.03
CA TYR A 232 -0.11 15.11 5.26
C TYR A 232 0.59 16.37 4.72
N ASP A 233 -0.12 17.50 4.60
CA ASP A 233 0.45 18.83 4.34
C ASP A 233 1.56 19.22 5.33
N LEU A 234 1.52 18.69 6.57
CA LEU A 234 2.54 18.96 7.59
C LEU A 234 3.73 17.99 7.55
N ARG A 235 3.58 16.86 6.86
CA ARG A 235 4.61 15.81 6.76
C ARG A 235 5.36 15.83 5.43
N ILE A 236 4.70 16.34 4.38
CA ILE A 236 5.26 16.37 3.04
C ILE A 236 5.97 17.70 2.81
N ASP A 237 7.26 17.59 2.48
CA ASP A 237 8.04 18.69 1.93
C ASP A 237 7.99 18.64 0.40
N TYR A 238 7.02 19.35 -0.19
CA TYR A 238 6.84 19.38 -1.65
C TYR A 238 8.00 20.06 -2.40
N SER A 239 8.98 20.67 -1.72
CA SER A 239 10.19 21.20 -2.37
C SER A 239 11.19 20.10 -2.77
N LYS A 240 11.04 18.90 -2.19
CA LYS A 240 11.86 17.72 -2.52
C LYS A 240 11.16 16.87 -3.58
N PRO A 241 11.88 16.04 -4.34
CA PRO A 241 11.23 15.08 -5.23
C PRO A 241 10.52 13.98 -4.44
N PRO A 242 9.42 13.39 -4.94
CA PRO A 242 8.77 12.26 -4.30
C PRO A 242 9.63 10.98 -4.39
N THR A 243 9.42 10.06 -3.46
CA THR A 243 10.00 8.70 -3.50
C THR A 243 8.87 7.71 -3.72
N PRO A 244 8.86 6.92 -4.82
CA PRO A 244 9.84 6.90 -5.91
C PRO A 244 9.78 8.14 -6.82
N LEU A 245 10.90 8.45 -7.48
CA LEU A 245 11.00 9.55 -8.44
C LEU A 245 9.96 9.42 -9.56
N LEU A 246 9.36 10.54 -9.93
CA LEU A 246 8.51 10.64 -11.13
C LEU A 246 9.35 10.51 -12.40
N ALA A 247 8.71 10.04 -13.48
CA ALA A 247 9.32 10.13 -14.81
C ALA A 247 9.57 11.61 -15.18
N PRO A 248 10.56 11.91 -16.04
CA PRO A 248 10.91 13.30 -16.35
C PRO A 248 9.74 14.17 -16.82
N GLU A 249 8.85 13.61 -17.64
CA GLU A 249 7.63 14.29 -18.11
C GLU A 249 6.64 14.61 -16.98
N ASP A 250 6.41 13.68 -16.05
CA ASP A 250 5.50 13.87 -14.93
C ASP A 250 6.10 14.76 -13.85
N ARG A 251 7.43 14.79 -13.73
CA ARG A 251 8.13 15.65 -12.76
C ARG A 251 7.89 17.12 -13.03
N ALA A 252 8.06 17.58 -14.27
CA ALA A 252 7.84 18.98 -14.63
C ALA A 252 6.39 19.42 -14.41
N TRP A 253 5.44 18.52 -14.71
CA TRP A 253 4.02 18.73 -14.42
C TRP A 253 3.74 18.86 -12.91
N ALA A 254 4.29 17.96 -12.10
CA ALA A 254 4.12 17.96 -10.66
C ALA A 254 4.68 19.24 -10.01
N GLU A 255 5.89 19.66 -10.41
CA GLU A 255 6.53 20.90 -9.95
C GLU A 255 5.65 22.13 -10.27
N GLY A 256 5.03 22.15 -11.46
CA GLY A 256 4.08 23.20 -11.85
C GLY A 256 2.83 23.26 -10.97
N LEU A 257 2.23 22.10 -10.65
CA LEU A 257 1.05 22.03 -9.77
C LEU A 257 1.35 22.49 -8.35
N VAL A 258 2.48 22.03 -7.79
CA VAL A 258 2.91 22.42 -6.44
C VAL A 258 3.11 23.93 -6.35
N ALA A 259 3.78 24.54 -7.33
CA ALA A 259 4.03 25.99 -7.34
C ALA A 259 2.74 26.82 -7.41
N GLN A 260 1.74 26.38 -8.18
CA GLN A 260 0.43 27.04 -8.28
C GLN A 260 -0.35 26.97 -6.96
N ASN A 261 -0.29 25.82 -6.27
CA ASN A 261 -1.02 25.62 -5.03
C ASN A 261 -0.40 26.43 -3.87
N ILE A 262 0.94 26.53 -3.80
CA ILE A 262 1.63 27.40 -2.82
C ILE A 262 1.29 28.87 -3.05
N SER A 263 1.16 29.32 -4.31
CA SER A 263 0.84 30.71 -4.63
C SER A 263 -0.62 31.10 -4.34
N SER A 264 -1.48 30.11 -4.08
CA SER A 264 -2.92 30.29 -3.85
C SER A 264 -3.32 30.17 -2.37
N GLN A 265 -2.36 29.94 -1.48
CA GLN A 265 -2.52 29.85 -0.01
C GLN A 265 -1.96 31.10 0.67
#